data_AF-A0AAJ3PPE5-F1
#
_entry.id   AF-A0AAJ3PPE5-F1
#
_cell.length_a   1.000
_cell.length_b   1.000
_cell.length_c   1.000
_cell.angle_alpha   90.00
_cell.angle_beta   90.00
_cell.angle_gamma   90.00
#
_symmetry.space_group_name_H-M   'P 1'
#
loop_
_entity.id
_entity.type
_entity.pdbx_description
1 polymer ?
#
loop_
_entity_poly.entity_id
_entity_poly.type
_entity_poly.pdbx_seq_one_letter_code
_entity_poly.pdbx_strand_id
1 'polypeptide(L)'
;PVAEAAAAAQARDAARARDAAALQARLDEEARRAQAARVARRRREEEKQRRRREAERRRRVAAEEKARAAAEAEARRREREERRRREAEVAAERARVQAERRAREEAALAERERLRLEAEAEAERRRQAAEAERRRLEAERVEAERRRRAEEAERRRREAEEAARLEAERRRRQAARVRAHTVLHAERALAQARLLEDRAREAERRAAEDAARRRREHEERESRALARAARELEGPEVFPAAADRPLLSDPEERLTDEELFARARVALPEWRRRQRLSTKAQAVRAEATAHSSAGPVTGALPLIPGYTPAPPEEPAGSPTAADRRGQALLTVVWALFVLSGAWGLGLAGRVPGLGALDAGAYPLTADGRHGPGASVFGLSPLHPAIWPVLWLLTGMYVLRQWGRGQGASPRHRRIRGAIAGALLALALWFPLAVLAPGGFDVVPWLLALVLMLRVVRRLGARPAARRVARVAEDGALGVLLGTLLAGAPTAVGAALHAWGVHVGWFPTELLALLVLVALLLAALRLVLGGRGRMGVALGMAWTLLCLALPRLLPSPLGAQQSVWVGLAAAFGALLLVTAAAVRRSWARQIERDAARRPHPAGA
;
A
#
# COMPACT_ATOMS: atom_id res chain seq x y z
N PRO A 1 124.29 -139.60 -55.71
CA PRO A 1 124.58 -139.52 -54.26
C PRO A 1 125.57 -138.38 -53.94
N VAL A 2 125.23 -137.57 -52.94
CA VAL A 2 126.02 -136.54 -52.26
C VAL A 2 126.22 -135.17 -52.94
N ALA A 3 126.42 -135.06 -54.26
CA ALA A 3 126.71 -133.74 -54.87
C ALA A 3 125.47 -132.84 -55.16
N GLU A 4 124.32 -133.41 -55.56
CA GLU A 4 123.11 -132.63 -55.88
C GLU A 4 122.36 -132.08 -54.64
N ALA A 5 122.54 -132.71 -53.47
CA ALA A 5 121.91 -132.27 -52.24
C ALA A 5 122.56 -130.99 -51.66
N ALA A 6 123.84 -130.73 -51.95
CA ALA A 6 124.55 -129.53 -51.49
C ALA A 6 124.17 -128.28 -52.30
N ALA A 7 123.92 -128.44 -53.62
CA ALA A 7 123.49 -127.33 -54.48
C ALA A 7 122.08 -126.83 -54.14
N ALA A 8 121.17 -127.74 -53.74
CA ALA A 8 119.81 -127.38 -53.32
C ALA A 8 119.77 -126.64 -51.96
N ALA A 9 120.73 -126.90 -51.07
CA ALA A 9 120.85 -126.20 -49.80
C ALA A 9 121.39 -124.77 -50.00
N GLN A 10 122.43 -124.58 -50.82
CA GLN A 10 122.97 -123.25 -51.13
C GLN A 10 121.96 -122.34 -51.87
N ALA A 11 121.13 -122.91 -52.75
CA ALA A 11 120.07 -122.14 -53.43
C ALA A 11 118.98 -121.65 -52.45
N ARG A 12 118.66 -122.42 -51.40
CA ARG A 12 117.67 -122.03 -50.38
C ARG A 12 118.19 -120.99 -49.42
N ASP A 13 119.47 -121.04 -49.06
CA ASP A 13 120.07 -120.03 -48.18
C ASP A 13 120.30 -118.71 -48.92
N ALA A 14 120.66 -118.75 -50.20
CA ALA A 14 120.74 -117.54 -51.04
C ALA A 14 119.37 -116.87 -51.26
N ALA A 15 118.29 -117.65 -51.38
CA ALA A 15 116.93 -117.13 -51.48
C ALA A 15 116.46 -116.48 -50.17
N ARG A 16 116.71 -117.14 -49.02
CA ARG A 16 116.39 -116.58 -47.69
C ARG A 16 117.16 -115.29 -47.39
N ALA A 17 118.41 -115.19 -47.81
CA ALA A 17 119.20 -113.97 -47.67
C ALA A 17 118.66 -112.80 -48.51
N ARG A 18 118.14 -113.07 -49.73
CA ARG A 18 117.52 -112.06 -50.59
C ARG A 18 116.18 -111.58 -50.04
N ASP A 19 115.36 -112.49 -49.51
CA ASP A 19 114.07 -112.14 -48.92
C ASP A 19 114.22 -111.37 -47.61
N ALA A 20 115.22 -111.72 -46.78
CA ALA A 20 115.56 -110.97 -45.57
C ALA A 20 116.06 -109.55 -45.90
N ALA A 21 116.90 -109.39 -46.92
CA ALA A 21 117.37 -108.07 -47.36
C ALA A 21 116.24 -107.21 -47.96
N ALA A 22 115.31 -107.82 -48.70
CA ALA A 22 114.13 -107.12 -49.24
C ALA A 22 113.15 -106.67 -48.14
N LEU A 23 112.99 -107.45 -47.07
CA LEU A 23 112.16 -107.08 -45.92
C LEU A 23 112.79 -105.94 -45.11
N GLN A 24 114.11 -105.99 -44.90
CA GLN A 24 114.87 -104.94 -44.20
C GLN A 24 114.78 -103.60 -44.95
N ALA A 25 114.91 -103.63 -46.29
CA ALA A 25 114.79 -102.43 -47.12
C ALA A 25 113.39 -101.79 -47.05
N ARG A 26 112.32 -102.60 -46.95
CA ARG A 26 110.94 -102.09 -46.77
C ARG A 26 110.73 -101.48 -45.38
N LEU A 27 111.27 -102.09 -44.34
CA LEU A 27 111.18 -101.56 -42.97
C LEU A 27 111.96 -100.24 -42.82
N ASP A 28 113.12 -100.12 -43.47
CA ASP A 28 113.90 -98.88 -43.49
C ASP A 28 113.20 -97.77 -44.29
N GLU A 29 112.47 -98.11 -45.36
CA GLU A 29 111.69 -97.14 -46.13
C GLU A 29 110.45 -96.66 -45.36
N GLU A 30 109.76 -97.55 -44.64
CA GLU A 30 108.66 -97.20 -43.74
C GLU A 30 109.14 -96.36 -42.54
N ALA A 31 110.31 -96.66 -41.97
CA ALA A 31 110.92 -95.85 -40.93
C ALA A 31 111.27 -94.43 -41.42
N ARG A 32 111.82 -94.30 -42.65
CA ARG A 32 112.10 -93.00 -43.27
C ARG A 32 110.83 -92.21 -43.56
N ARG A 33 109.74 -92.85 -44.01
CA ARG A 33 108.43 -92.21 -44.22
C ARG A 33 107.78 -91.77 -42.91
N ALA A 34 107.90 -92.56 -41.84
CA ALA A 34 107.42 -92.20 -40.51
C ALA A 34 108.22 -91.04 -39.89
N GLN A 35 109.53 -91.00 -40.11
CA GLN A 35 110.40 -89.92 -39.64
C GLN A 35 110.16 -88.61 -40.43
N ALA A 36 109.96 -88.69 -41.75
CA ALA A 36 109.56 -87.55 -42.58
C ALA A 36 108.18 -86.99 -42.17
N ALA A 37 107.22 -87.84 -41.83
CA ALA A 37 105.91 -87.43 -41.33
C ALA A 37 105.97 -86.76 -39.95
N ARG A 38 106.86 -87.23 -39.05
CA ARG A 38 107.11 -86.60 -37.74
C ARG A 38 107.78 -85.23 -37.88
N VAL A 39 108.75 -85.08 -38.78
CA VAL A 39 109.41 -83.80 -39.07
C VAL A 39 108.43 -82.82 -39.74
N ALA A 40 107.56 -83.29 -40.64
CA ALA A 40 106.52 -82.47 -41.25
C ALA A 40 105.45 -82.00 -40.24
N ARG A 41 105.04 -82.85 -39.29
CA ARG A 41 104.16 -82.44 -38.19
C ARG A 41 104.83 -81.42 -37.26
N ARG A 42 106.09 -81.63 -36.91
CA ARG A 42 106.86 -80.69 -36.06
C ARG A 42 107.03 -79.32 -36.73
N ARG A 43 107.34 -79.29 -38.02
CA ARG A 43 107.40 -78.03 -38.80
C ARG A 43 106.05 -77.32 -38.89
N ARG A 44 104.94 -78.07 -39.07
CA ARG A 44 103.59 -77.48 -39.09
C ARG A 44 103.18 -76.93 -37.72
N GLU A 45 103.57 -77.57 -36.62
CA GLU A 45 103.33 -77.05 -35.27
C GLU A 45 104.22 -75.86 -34.93
N GLU A 46 105.49 -75.86 -35.34
CA GLU A 46 106.39 -74.73 -35.19
C GLU A 46 105.95 -73.52 -36.04
N GLU A 47 105.45 -73.75 -37.26
CA GLU A 47 104.89 -72.69 -38.10
C GLU A 47 103.57 -72.16 -37.53
N LYS A 48 102.73 -73.02 -36.94
CA LYS A 48 101.50 -72.63 -36.23
C LYS A 48 101.83 -71.84 -34.95
N GLN A 49 102.91 -72.20 -34.24
CA GLN A 49 103.40 -71.43 -33.10
C GLN A 49 104.06 -70.12 -33.51
N ARG A 50 104.81 -70.07 -34.61
CA ARG A 50 105.32 -68.82 -35.18
C ARG A 50 104.17 -67.89 -35.58
N ARG A 51 103.16 -68.38 -36.31
CA ARG A 51 101.97 -67.60 -36.66
C ARG A 51 101.17 -67.16 -35.44
N ARG A 52 101.09 -67.97 -34.38
CA ARG A 52 100.49 -67.54 -33.10
C ARG A 52 101.31 -66.45 -32.41
N ARG A 53 102.64 -66.57 -32.35
CA ARG A 53 103.53 -65.55 -31.75
C ARG A 53 103.56 -64.26 -32.60
N GLU A 54 103.48 -64.36 -33.92
CA GLU A 54 103.36 -63.20 -34.82
C GLU A 54 101.99 -62.55 -34.71
N ALA A 55 100.91 -63.32 -34.63
CA ALA A 55 99.57 -62.79 -34.39
C ALA A 55 99.46 -62.16 -33.01
N GLU A 56 100.14 -62.71 -31.99
CA GLU A 56 100.18 -62.16 -30.65
C GLU A 56 101.06 -60.90 -30.59
N ARG A 57 102.20 -60.86 -31.32
CA ARG A 57 102.99 -59.63 -31.50
C ARG A 57 102.21 -58.57 -32.26
N ARG A 58 101.49 -58.91 -33.34
CA ARG A 58 100.61 -57.98 -34.07
C ARG A 58 99.44 -57.52 -33.20
N ARG A 59 98.90 -58.37 -32.31
CA ARG A 59 97.89 -57.98 -31.33
C ARG A 59 98.46 -57.09 -30.23
N ARG A 60 99.70 -57.31 -29.78
CA ARG A 60 100.37 -56.45 -28.79
C ARG A 60 100.75 -55.11 -29.39
N VAL A 61 101.30 -55.08 -30.62
CA VAL A 61 101.59 -53.83 -31.35
C VAL A 61 100.30 -53.10 -31.69
N ALA A 62 99.26 -53.78 -32.18
CA ALA A 62 97.96 -53.16 -32.41
C ALA A 62 97.29 -52.71 -31.10
N ALA A 63 97.46 -53.43 -29.99
CA ALA A 63 96.95 -53.01 -28.68
C ALA A 63 97.75 -51.84 -28.09
N GLU A 64 99.06 -51.77 -28.32
CA GLU A 64 99.91 -50.65 -27.94
C GLU A 64 99.65 -49.43 -28.82
N GLU A 65 99.43 -49.59 -30.12
CA GLU A 65 98.99 -48.52 -31.03
C GLU A 65 97.58 -48.06 -30.69
N LYS A 66 96.67 -48.97 -30.33
CA LYS A 66 95.32 -48.61 -29.87
C LYS A 66 95.35 -47.98 -28.48
N ALA A 67 96.27 -48.36 -27.61
CA ALA A 67 96.49 -47.75 -26.30
C ALA A 67 97.17 -46.38 -26.42
N ARG A 68 98.13 -46.21 -27.34
CA ARG A 68 98.73 -44.91 -27.66
C ARG A 68 97.74 -43.99 -28.35
N ALA A 69 96.94 -44.49 -29.30
CA ALA A 69 95.85 -43.74 -29.92
C ALA A 69 94.72 -43.43 -28.92
N ALA A 70 94.42 -44.33 -27.97
CA ALA A 70 93.46 -44.07 -26.89
C ALA A 70 94.03 -43.09 -25.87
N ALA A 71 95.32 -43.14 -25.55
CA ALA A 71 96.00 -42.20 -24.67
C ALA A 71 96.17 -40.82 -25.32
N GLU A 72 96.44 -40.75 -26.64
CA GLU A 72 96.43 -39.50 -27.40
C GLU A 72 95.01 -38.97 -27.61
N ALA A 73 94.01 -39.84 -27.77
CA ALA A 73 92.61 -39.44 -27.81
C ALA A 73 92.08 -39.01 -26.44
N GLU A 74 92.54 -39.62 -25.35
CA GLU A 74 92.29 -39.17 -23.98
C GLU A 74 93.08 -37.91 -23.66
N ALA A 75 94.32 -37.75 -24.11
CA ALA A 75 95.08 -36.51 -23.95
C ALA A 75 94.42 -35.39 -24.74
N ARG A 76 93.99 -35.63 -25.99
CA ARG A 76 93.19 -34.67 -26.78
C ARG A 76 91.79 -34.45 -26.21
N ARG A 77 91.17 -35.44 -25.56
CA ARG A 77 89.90 -35.25 -24.84
C ARG A 77 90.09 -34.48 -23.57
N ARG A 78 91.13 -34.74 -22.78
CA ARG A 78 91.49 -34.01 -21.56
C ARG A 78 91.96 -32.59 -21.88
N GLU A 79 92.68 -32.39 -22.97
CA GLU A 79 93.08 -31.07 -23.44
C GLU A 79 91.87 -30.33 -24.05
N ARG A 80 90.95 -31.02 -24.75
CA ARG A 80 89.66 -30.43 -25.16
C ARG A 80 88.70 -30.21 -24.00
N GLU A 81 88.74 -31.03 -22.95
CA GLU A 81 87.95 -30.88 -21.73
C GLU A 81 88.55 -29.85 -20.81
N GLU A 82 89.87 -29.67 -20.77
CA GLU A 82 90.55 -28.56 -20.09
C GLU A 82 90.39 -27.28 -20.88
N ARG A 83 90.41 -27.32 -22.22
CA ARG A 83 90.09 -26.15 -23.05
C ARG A 83 88.61 -25.82 -22.98
N ARG A 84 87.71 -26.81 -22.92
CA ARG A 84 86.28 -26.62 -22.62
C ARG A 84 86.01 -26.27 -21.17
N ARG A 85 86.82 -26.71 -20.20
CA ARG A 85 86.69 -26.31 -18.79
C ARG A 85 87.25 -24.92 -18.60
N ARG A 86 88.33 -24.53 -19.27
CA ARG A 86 88.84 -23.16 -19.30
C ARG A 86 87.92 -22.25 -20.11
N GLU A 87 87.35 -22.71 -21.23
CA GLU A 87 86.33 -21.97 -21.99
C GLU A 87 85.00 -21.94 -21.26
N ALA A 88 84.62 -22.97 -20.49
CA ALA A 88 83.42 -23.01 -19.66
C ALA A 88 83.62 -22.31 -18.31
N GLU A 89 84.83 -22.23 -17.77
CA GLU A 89 85.19 -21.41 -16.61
C GLU A 89 85.30 -19.97 -17.05
N VAL A 90 85.92 -19.65 -18.19
CA VAL A 90 85.90 -18.30 -18.77
C VAL A 90 84.49 -17.95 -19.25
N ALA A 91 83.66 -18.88 -19.74
CA ALA A 91 82.26 -18.61 -20.08
C ALA A 91 81.36 -18.61 -18.85
N ALA A 92 81.64 -19.35 -17.79
CA ALA A 92 80.91 -19.30 -16.51
C ALA A 92 81.37 -18.12 -15.66
N GLU A 93 82.59 -17.64 -15.83
CA GLU A 93 83.13 -16.42 -15.23
C GLU A 93 82.69 -15.22 -16.04
N ARG A 94 82.65 -15.29 -17.39
CA ARG A 94 81.98 -14.26 -18.20
C ARG A 94 80.47 -14.29 -18.00
N ALA A 95 79.84 -15.45 -17.80
CA ALA A 95 78.42 -15.54 -17.46
C ALA A 95 78.16 -15.20 -15.99
N ARG A 96 79.09 -15.43 -15.06
CA ARG A 96 79.00 -14.90 -13.68
C ARG A 96 79.23 -13.42 -13.65
N VAL A 97 80.21 -12.88 -14.38
CA VAL A 97 80.47 -11.44 -14.49
C VAL A 97 79.38 -10.76 -15.31
N GLN A 98 78.80 -11.40 -16.32
CA GLN A 98 77.62 -10.88 -17.02
C GLN A 98 76.34 -11.08 -16.22
N ALA A 99 76.18 -12.15 -15.45
CA ALA A 99 75.03 -12.34 -14.55
C ALA A 99 75.18 -11.50 -13.29
N GLU A 100 76.38 -11.15 -12.86
CA GLU A 100 76.67 -10.24 -11.76
C GLU A 100 76.63 -8.80 -12.25
N ARG A 101 77.04 -8.49 -13.48
CA ARG A 101 76.75 -7.20 -14.11
C ARG A 101 75.27 -7.05 -14.41
N ARG A 102 74.58 -8.07 -14.93
CA ARG A 102 73.12 -8.05 -15.10
C ARG A 102 72.41 -8.06 -13.77
N ALA A 103 72.87 -8.78 -12.74
CA ALA A 103 72.26 -8.73 -11.41
C ALA A 103 72.60 -7.43 -10.69
N ARG A 104 73.74 -6.78 -10.94
CA ARG A 104 74.06 -5.43 -10.42
C ARG A 104 73.36 -4.35 -11.23
N GLU A 105 73.14 -4.53 -12.52
CA GLU A 105 72.35 -3.63 -13.37
C GLU A 105 70.87 -3.82 -13.11
N GLU A 106 70.37 -5.04 -12.91
CA GLU A 106 69.01 -5.36 -12.48
C GLU A 106 68.81 -5.00 -11.01
N ALA A 107 69.80 -5.16 -10.13
CA ALA A 107 69.71 -4.64 -8.76
C ALA A 107 69.81 -3.12 -8.75
N ALA A 108 70.63 -2.48 -9.58
CA ALA A 108 70.68 -1.02 -9.70
C ALA A 108 69.44 -0.47 -10.41
N LEU A 109 68.85 -1.19 -11.35
CA LEU A 109 67.57 -0.85 -11.99
C LEU A 109 66.43 -1.11 -11.03
N ALA A 110 66.42 -2.21 -10.28
CA ALA A 110 65.44 -2.50 -9.25
C ALA A 110 65.58 -1.57 -8.04
N GLU A 111 66.79 -1.10 -7.72
CA GLU A 111 67.05 -0.10 -6.68
C GLU A 111 66.68 1.29 -7.20
N ARG A 112 66.95 1.62 -8.47
CA ARG A 112 66.43 2.85 -9.10
C ARG A 112 64.93 2.83 -9.28
N GLU A 113 64.33 1.68 -9.55
CA GLU A 113 62.88 1.49 -9.61
C GLU A 113 62.28 1.49 -8.22
N ARG A 114 62.92 0.88 -7.21
CA ARG A 114 62.48 1.01 -5.82
C ARG A 114 62.59 2.44 -5.34
N LEU A 115 63.68 3.14 -5.61
CA LEU A 115 63.84 4.55 -5.28
C LEU A 115 62.88 5.44 -6.10
N ARG A 116 62.58 5.10 -7.36
CA ARG A 116 61.53 5.79 -8.13
C ARG A 116 60.15 5.51 -7.57
N LEU A 117 59.82 4.26 -7.24
CA LEU A 117 58.53 3.86 -6.68
C LEU A 117 58.37 4.37 -5.24
N GLU A 118 59.45 4.47 -4.47
CA GLU A 118 59.46 5.09 -3.14
C GLU A 118 59.37 6.61 -3.27
N ALA A 119 60.06 7.24 -4.23
CA ALA A 119 59.91 8.66 -4.49
C ALA A 119 58.54 9.01 -5.10
N GLU A 120 57.95 8.14 -5.92
CA GLU A 120 56.60 8.25 -6.45
C GLU A 120 55.58 7.97 -5.36
N ALA A 121 55.78 6.97 -4.51
CA ALA A 121 54.92 6.71 -3.36
C ALA A 121 55.04 7.82 -2.30
N GLU A 122 56.22 8.42 -2.11
CA GLU A 122 56.41 9.55 -1.21
C GLU A 122 55.84 10.83 -1.83
N ALA A 123 55.99 11.05 -3.14
CA ALA A 123 55.35 12.14 -3.86
C ALA A 123 53.82 11.97 -3.87
N GLU A 124 53.30 10.75 -4.00
CA GLU A 124 51.89 10.43 -3.88
C GLU A 124 51.41 10.60 -2.45
N ARG A 125 52.17 10.18 -1.43
CA ARG A 125 51.84 10.45 -0.02
C ARG A 125 51.85 11.95 0.27
N ARG A 126 52.79 12.72 -0.30
CA ARG A 126 52.83 14.19 -0.18
C ARG A 126 51.68 14.84 -0.94
N ARG A 127 51.31 14.33 -2.11
CA ARG A 127 50.12 14.78 -2.87
C ARG A 127 48.83 14.44 -2.14
N GLN A 128 48.70 13.24 -1.60
CA GLN A 128 47.56 12.80 -0.79
C GLN A 128 47.49 13.54 0.53
N ALA A 129 48.62 13.84 1.17
CA ALA A 129 48.66 14.68 2.38
C ALA A 129 48.29 16.13 2.05
N ALA A 130 48.80 16.70 0.96
CA ALA A 130 48.45 18.04 0.50
C ALA A 130 46.99 18.13 0.04
N GLU A 131 46.46 17.10 -0.60
CA GLU A 131 45.04 16.98 -0.96
C GLU A 131 44.16 16.78 0.27
N ALA A 132 44.60 15.99 1.25
CA ALA A 132 43.89 15.82 2.52
C ALA A 132 43.88 17.14 3.31
N GLU A 133 44.98 17.90 3.30
CA GLU A 133 45.08 19.21 3.94
C GLU A 133 44.22 20.24 3.20
N ARG A 134 44.23 20.26 1.85
CA ARG A 134 43.30 21.07 1.05
C ARG A 134 41.85 20.72 1.33
N ARG A 135 41.49 19.44 1.39
CA ARG A 135 40.14 18.99 1.74
C ARG A 135 39.76 19.36 3.17
N ARG A 136 40.69 19.34 4.12
CA ARG A 136 40.47 19.82 5.50
C ARG A 136 40.21 21.31 5.52
N LEU A 137 41.03 22.11 4.83
CA LEU A 137 40.85 23.56 4.75
C LEU A 137 39.57 23.95 3.98
N GLU A 138 39.21 23.21 2.94
CA GLU A 138 37.93 23.39 2.24
C GLU A 138 36.76 22.97 3.13
N ALA A 139 36.86 21.87 3.86
CA ALA A 139 35.84 21.45 4.82
C ALA A 139 35.66 22.50 5.94
N GLU A 140 36.75 23.05 6.48
CA GLU A 140 36.70 24.13 7.47
C GLU A 140 36.09 25.42 6.91
N ARG A 141 36.40 25.78 5.65
CA ARG A 141 35.76 26.92 4.98
C ARG A 141 34.27 26.69 4.76
N VAL A 142 33.88 25.49 4.32
CA VAL A 142 32.47 25.10 4.13
C VAL A 142 31.73 25.06 5.47
N GLU A 143 32.36 24.57 6.54
CA GLU A 143 31.78 24.60 7.89
C GLU A 143 31.65 26.03 8.43
N ALA A 144 32.65 26.88 8.23
CA ALA A 144 32.59 28.28 8.63
C ALA A 144 31.49 29.03 7.85
N GLU A 145 31.34 28.77 6.55
CA GLU A 145 30.27 29.33 5.74
C GLU A 145 28.89 28.80 6.16
N ARG A 146 28.77 27.51 6.51
CA ARG A 146 27.55 26.93 7.08
C ARG A 146 27.19 27.55 8.43
N ARG A 147 28.17 27.80 9.30
CA ARG A 147 27.96 28.48 10.60
C ARG A 147 27.48 29.91 10.37
N ARG A 148 28.11 30.67 9.47
CA ARG A 148 27.65 32.03 9.12
C ARG A 148 26.24 32.04 8.55
N ARG A 149 25.91 31.14 7.64
CA ARG A 149 24.55 31.00 7.10
C ARG A 149 23.54 30.57 8.16
N ALA A 150 23.92 29.72 9.10
CA ALA A 150 23.07 29.32 10.21
C ALA A 150 22.80 30.50 11.16
N GLU A 151 23.83 31.28 11.51
CA GLU A 151 23.70 32.49 12.32
C GLU A 151 22.86 33.57 11.64
N GLU A 152 23.05 33.80 10.34
CA GLU A 152 22.21 34.72 9.55
C GLU A 152 20.77 34.24 9.45
N ALA A 153 20.55 32.94 9.25
CA ALA A 153 19.21 32.37 9.24
C ALA A 153 18.53 32.48 10.61
N GLU A 154 19.28 32.32 11.70
CA GLU A 154 18.77 32.49 13.05
C GLU A 154 18.42 33.96 13.36
N ARG A 155 19.26 34.91 12.92
CA ARG A 155 18.94 36.34 13.00
C ARG A 155 17.68 36.69 12.22
N ARG A 156 17.55 36.24 10.97
CA ARG A 156 16.34 36.43 10.16
C ARG A 156 15.10 35.80 10.77
N ARG A 157 15.24 34.63 11.42
CA ARG A 157 14.13 34.01 12.16
C ARG A 157 13.70 34.86 13.35
N ARG A 158 14.63 35.39 14.14
CA ARG A 158 14.33 36.27 15.28
C ARG A 158 13.64 37.56 14.82
N GLU A 159 14.17 38.20 13.77
CA GLU A 159 13.54 39.40 13.17
C GLU A 159 12.14 39.11 12.62
N ALA A 160 11.94 37.97 11.94
CA ALA A 160 10.63 37.56 11.45
C ALA A 160 9.65 37.23 12.58
N GLU A 161 10.11 36.61 13.67
CA GLU A 161 9.31 36.35 14.85
C GLU A 161 8.89 37.64 15.56
N GLU A 162 9.79 38.62 15.69
CA GLU A 162 9.48 39.93 16.25
C GLU A 162 8.49 40.71 15.37
N ALA A 163 8.69 40.71 14.05
CA ALA A 163 7.75 41.31 13.10
C ALA A 163 6.36 40.64 13.18
N ALA A 164 6.32 39.30 13.24
CA ALA A 164 5.08 38.55 13.39
C ALA A 164 4.37 38.83 14.72
N ARG A 165 5.12 39.00 15.82
CA ARG A 165 4.56 39.41 17.13
C ARG A 165 3.92 40.79 17.05
N LEU A 166 4.60 41.77 16.44
CA LEU A 166 4.08 43.13 16.27
C LEU A 166 2.83 43.16 15.37
N GLU A 167 2.82 42.40 14.28
CA GLU A 167 1.63 42.28 13.42
C GLU A 167 0.47 41.58 14.14
N ALA A 168 0.74 40.51 14.89
CA ALA A 168 -0.27 39.82 15.68
C ALA A 168 -0.88 40.76 16.73
N GLU A 169 -0.07 41.60 17.37
CA GLU A 169 -0.55 42.59 18.33
C GLU A 169 -1.41 43.68 17.66
N ARG A 170 -0.99 44.18 16.49
CA ARG A 170 -1.80 45.11 15.67
C ARG A 170 -3.14 44.50 15.29
N ARG A 171 -3.15 43.25 14.81
CA ARG A 171 -4.39 42.51 14.47
C ARG A 171 -5.28 42.30 15.69
N ARG A 172 -4.71 41.98 16.86
CA ARG A 172 -5.47 41.86 18.12
C ARG A 172 -6.13 43.18 18.51
N ARG A 173 -5.40 44.31 18.43
CA ARG A 173 -5.95 45.64 18.71
C ARG A 173 -7.05 46.03 17.73
N GLN A 174 -6.88 45.74 16.44
CA GLN A 174 -7.90 46.01 15.43
C GLN A 174 -9.14 45.13 15.62
N ALA A 175 -8.97 43.83 15.90
CA ALA A 175 -10.07 42.92 16.20
C ALA A 175 -10.81 43.29 17.50
N ALA A 176 -10.12 43.84 18.50
CA ALA A 176 -10.75 44.37 19.71
C ALA A 176 -11.62 45.60 19.40
N ARG A 177 -11.14 46.53 18.56
CA ARG A 177 -11.92 47.70 18.12
C ARG A 177 -13.16 47.30 17.33
N VAL A 178 -13.03 46.37 16.38
CA VAL A 178 -14.16 45.86 15.60
C VAL A 178 -15.17 45.16 16.51
N ARG A 179 -14.71 44.31 17.44
CA ARG A 179 -15.58 43.65 18.42
C ARG A 179 -16.35 44.66 19.29
N ALA A 180 -15.67 45.67 19.84
CA ALA A 180 -16.30 46.71 20.63
C ALA A 180 -17.39 47.45 19.83
N HIS A 181 -17.11 47.81 18.58
CA HIS A 181 -18.08 48.47 17.70
C HIS A 181 -19.29 47.56 17.39
N THR A 182 -19.06 46.27 17.11
CA THR A 182 -20.15 45.32 16.84
C THR A 182 -21.03 45.07 18.06
N VAL A 183 -20.46 45.01 19.26
CA VAL A 183 -21.23 44.84 20.51
C VAL A 183 -22.12 46.05 20.76
N LEU A 184 -21.58 47.27 20.63
CA LEU A 184 -22.34 48.51 20.76
C LEU A 184 -23.50 48.59 19.75
N HIS A 185 -23.27 48.16 18.51
CA HIS A 185 -24.33 48.13 17.49
C HIS A 185 -25.41 47.08 17.80
N ALA A 186 -25.00 45.89 18.26
CA ALA A 186 -25.92 44.82 18.63
C ALA A 186 -26.78 45.21 19.84
N GLU A 187 -26.19 45.86 20.85
CA GLU A 187 -26.92 46.38 22.02
C GLU A 187 -27.97 47.42 21.62
N ARG A 188 -27.63 48.36 20.72
CA ARG A 188 -28.59 49.34 20.20
C ARG A 188 -29.74 48.68 19.43
N ALA A 189 -29.43 47.69 18.59
CA ALA A 189 -30.44 46.96 17.84
C ALA A 189 -31.37 46.14 18.76
N LEU A 190 -30.81 45.48 19.78
CA LEU A 190 -31.58 44.76 20.80
C LEU A 190 -32.48 45.69 21.62
N ALA A 191 -31.97 46.86 22.00
CA ALA A 191 -32.77 47.86 22.73
C ALA A 191 -33.95 48.36 21.89
N GLN A 192 -33.74 48.61 20.59
CA GLN A 192 -34.82 49.00 19.67
C GLN A 192 -35.84 47.87 19.46
N ALA A 193 -35.39 46.62 19.31
CA ALA A 193 -36.27 45.48 19.15
C ALA A 193 -37.17 45.27 20.39
N ARG A 194 -36.60 45.37 21.60
CA ARG A 194 -37.37 45.28 22.85
C ARG A 194 -38.44 46.37 22.96
N LEU A 195 -38.09 47.61 22.61
CA LEU A 195 -39.03 48.74 22.59
C LEU A 195 -40.20 48.51 21.62
N LEU A 196 -39.96 47.89 20.47
CA LEU A 196 -41.01 47.55 19.51
C LEU A 196 -41.87 46.39 20.00
N GLU A 197 -41.26 45.38 20.61
CA GLU A 197 -41.98 44.23 21.18
C GLU A 197 -42.88 44.64 22.35
N ASP A 198 -42.39 45.50 23.25
CA ASP A 198 -43.18 46.01 24.37
C ASP A 198 -44.38 46.84 23.88
N ARG A 199 -44.18 47.68 22.86
CA ARG A 199 -45.30 48.42 22.22
C ARG A 199 -46.33 47.50 21.57
N ALA A 200 -45.88 46.44 20.89
CA ALA A 200 -46.78 45.46 20.28
C ALA A 200 -47.58 44.71 21.34
N ARG A 201 -46.93 44.27 22.42
CA ARG A 201 -47.59 43.59 23.56
C ARG A 201 -48.59 44.49 24.27
N GLU A 202 -48.27 45.77 24.47
CA GLU A 202 -49.22 46.73 25.04
C GLU A 202 -50.43 46.96 24.14
N ALA A 203 -50.23 47.06 22.82
CA ALA A 203 -51.32 47.19 21.86
C ALA A 203 -52.22 45.94 21.84
N GLU A 204 -51.64 44.74 21.86
CA GLU A 204 -52.38 43.48 21.95
C GLU A 204 -53.18 43.37 23.25
N ARG A 205 -52.59 43.76 24.39
CA ARG A 205 -53.29 43.77 25.69
C ARG A 205 -54.50 44.70 25.65
N ARG A 206 -54.35 45.93 25.16
CA ARG A 206 -55.47 46.88 25.03
C ARG A 206 -56.56 46.34 24.11
N ALA A 207 -56.19 45.78 22.95
CA ALA A 207 -57.15 45.18 22.02
C ALA A 207 -57.89 43.98 22.63
N ALA A 208 -57.20 43.15 23.41
CA ALA A 208 -57.78 42.01 24.12
C ALA A 208 -58.73 42.46 25.24
N GLU A 209 -58.36 43.48 26.02
CA GLU A 209 -59.20 44.08 27.06
C GLU A 209 -60.49 44.67 26.46
N ASP A 210 -60.37 45.42 25.36
CA ASP A 210 -61.51 46.00 24.64
C ASP A 210 -62.42 44.92 24.03
N ALA A 211 -61.84 43.84 23.48
CA ALA A 211 -62.60 42.71 22.97
C ALA A 211 -63.31 41.94 24.10
N ALA A 212 -62.65 41.73 25.23
CA ALA A 212 -63.24 41.07 26.39
C ALA A 212 -64.38 41.89 26.99
N ARG A 213 -64.22 43.22 27.08
CA ARG A 213 -65.27 44.13 27.54
C ARG A 213 -66.50 44.06 26.64
N ARG A 214 -66.33 44.15 25.32
CA ARG A 214 -67.43 44.04 24.35
C ARG A 214 -68.16 42.70 24.42
N ARG A 215 -67.42 41.60 24.63
CA ARG A 215 -68.03 40.27 24.82
C ARG A 215 -68.86 40.18 26.09
N ARG A 216 -68.37 40.71 27.23
CA ARG A 216 -69.14 40.73 28.49
C ARG A 216 -70.43 41.54 28.37
N GLU A 217 -70.35 42.72 27.78
CA GLU A 217 -71.53 43.57 27.54
C GLU A 217 -72.57 42.87 26.66
N HIS A 218 -72.13 42.11 25.64
CA HIS A 218 -73.00 41.29 24.80
C HIS A 218 -73.62 40.10 25.54
N GLU A 219 -72.81 39.34 26.29
CA GLU A 219 -73.25 38.20 27.10
C GLU A 219 -74.28 38.61 28.17
N GLU A 220 -74.12 39.80 28.77
CA GLU A 220 -75.08 40.37 29.71
C GLU A 220 -76.41 40.76 29.04
N ARG A 221 -76.38 41.29 27.81
CA ARG A 221 -77.59 41.58 27.02
C ARG A 221 -78.34 40.29 26.67
N GLU A 222 -77.63 39.26 26.21
CA GLU A 222 -78.22 37.96 25.94
C GLU A 222 -78.80 37.30 27.21
N SER A 223 -78.11 37.41 28.35
CA SER A 223 -78.59 36.86 29.62
C SER A 223 -79.89 37.53 30.08
N ARG A 224 -80.00 38.86 29.90
CA ARG A 224 -81.23 39.60 30.18
C ARG A 224 -82.38 39.19 29.26
N ALA A 225 -82.11 39.00 27.97
CA ALA A 225 -83.10 38.52 27.01
C ALA A 225 -83.61 37.10 27.36
N LEU A 226 -82.70 36.19 27.74
CA LEU A 226 -83.06 34.82 28.15
C LEU A 226 -83.83 34.78 29.47
N ALA A 227 -83.45 35.58 30.46
CA ALA A 227 -84.18 35.68 31.72
C ALA A 227 -85.61 36.20 31.49
N ARG A 228 -85.76 37.22 30.64
CA ARG A 228 -87.07 37.73 30.22
C ARG A 228 -87.89 36.64 29.52
N ALA A 229 -87.28 35.85 28.64
CA ALA A 229 -87.98 34.80 27.88
C ALA A 229 -88.36 33.60 28.77
N ALA A 230 -87.53 33.27 29.76
CA ALA A 230 -87.82 32.23 30.73
C ALA A 230 -89.04 32.57 31.61
N ARG A 231 -89.16 33.84 32.01
CA ARG A 231 -90.32 34.35 32.75
C ARG A 231 -91.62 34.28 31.95
N GLU A 232 -91.58 34.63 30.67
CA GLU A 232 -92.77 34.56 29.79
C GLU A 232 -93.23 33.12 29.53
N LEU A 233 -92.28 32.17 29.44
CA LEU A 233 -92.57 30.76 29.14
C LEU A 233 -92.84 29.91 30.40
N GLU A 234 -93.10 30.54 31.55
CA GLU A 234 -93.39 29.89 32.85
C GLU A 234 -92.40 28.76 33.21
N GLY A 235 -91.12 28.93 32.86
CA GLY A 235 -90.08 27.94 33.12
C GLY A 235 -89.11 28.37 34.22
N PRO A 236 -88.31 27.44 34.77
CA PRO A 236 -87.27 27.79 35.74
C PRO A 236 -86.27 28.79 35.12
N GLU A 237 -85.93 29.87 35.84
CA GLU A 237 -84.92 30.87 35.43
C GLU A 237 -83.48 30.32 35.43
N VAL A 238 -83.31 28.99 35.46
CA VAL A 238 -82.01 28.33 35.44
C VAL A 238 -81.63 28.03 33.99
N PHE A 239 -80.67 28.79 33.48
CA PHE A 239 -80.00 28.56 32.20
C PHE A 239 -78.48 28.50 32.42
N PRO A 240 -77.71 27.84 31.53
CA PRO A 240 -76.26 27.73 31.67
C PRO A 240 -75.57 29.09 31.75
N ALA A 241 -74.43 29.14 32.43
CA ALA A 241 -73.57 30.32 32.46
C ALA A 241 -73.21 30.75 31.03
N ALA A 242 -72.93 32.04 30.83
CA ALA A 242 -72.63 32.60 29.51
C ALA A 242 -71.50 31.86 28.77
N ALA A 243 -70.54 31.28 29.51
CA ALA A 243 -69.43 30.50 28.97
C ALA A 243 -69.85 29.14 28.37
N ASP A 244 -70.96 28.55 28.81
CA ASP A 244 -71.36 27.17 28.50
C ASP A 244 -72.55 27.09 27.51
N ARG A 245 -73.03 28.24 27.03
CA ARG A 245 -74.15 28.31 26.08
C ARG A 245 -73.69 28.82 24.72
N PRO A 246 -74.24 28.30 23.61
CA PRO A 246 -74.05 28.91 22.30
C PRO A 246 -74.64 30.33 22.30
N LEU A 247 -73.94 31.28 21.67
CA LEU A 247 -74.41 32.66 21.57
C LEU A 247 -75.74 32.72 20.79
N LEU A 248 -76.67 33.58 21.23
CA LEU A 248 -77.95 33.81 20.52
C LEU A 248 -77.75 34.58 19.22
N SER A 249 -76.67 35.37 19.17
CA SER A 249 -76.26 36.15 18.01
C SER A 249 -74.75 36.38 18.03
N ASP A 250 -74.17 36.56 16.85
CA ASP A 250 -72.78 36.98 16.74
C ASP A 250 -72.64 38.41 17.32
N PRO A 251 -71.62 38.71 18.15
CA PRO A 251 -71.35 40.07 18.61
C PRO A 251 -71.31 41.13 17.50
N GLU A 252 -71.00 40.73 16.25
CA GLU A 252 -70.98 41.64 15.10
C GLU A 252 -72.37 41.90 14.48
N GLU A 253 -73.40 41.11 14.80
CA GLU A 253 -74.73 41.17 14.17
C GLU A 253 -75.60 42.35 14.65
N ARG A 254 -75.15 43.12 15.65
CA ARG A 254 -75.78 44.37 16.18
C ARG A 254 -77.32 44.35 16.26
N LEU A 255 -77.88 43.32 16.87
CA LEU A 255 -79.32 43.20 17.08
C LEU A 255 -79.83 44.15 18.16
N THR A 256 -81.07 44.60 18.00
CA THR A 256 -81.80 45.33 19.04
C THR A 256 -82.21 44.38 20.18
N ASP A 257 -82.46 44.92 21.38
CA ASP A 257 -82.83 44.11 22.55
C ASP A 257 -84.14 43.33 22.35
N GLU A 258 -85.07 43.87 21.55
CA GLU A 258 -86.33 43.19 21.22
C GLU A 258 -86.14 42.03 20.21
N GLU A 259 -85.23 42.18 19.24
CA GLU A 259 -84.88 41.10 18.31
C GLU A 259 -84.11 39.96 19.01
N LEU A 260 -83.20 40.31 19.93
CA LEU A 260 -82.51 39.35 20.80
C LEU A 260 -83.51 38.58 21.66
N PHE A 261 -84.50 39.27 22.20
CA PHE A 261 -85.57 38.66 22.98
C PHE A 261 -86.43 37.71 22.13
N ALA A 262 -86.81 38.10 20.92
CA ALA A 262 -87.56 37.24 19.99
C ALA A 262 -86.78 35.95 19.66
N ARG A 263 -85.46 36.05 19.41
CA ARG A 263 -84.61 34.88 19.19
C ARG A 263 -84.47 34.01 20.44
N ALA A 264 -84.34 34.63 21.62
CA ALA A 264 -84.26 33.92 22.90
C ALA A 264 -85.51 33.05 23.15
N ARG A 265 -86.71 33.55 22.81
CA ARG A 265 -87.98 32.80 22.94
C ARG A 265 -88.00 31.52 22.09
N VAL A 266 -87.46 31.57 20.88
CA VAL A 266 -87.42 30.42 19.96
C VAL A 266 -86.33 29.43 20.37
N ALA A 267 -85.15 29.92 20.75
CA ALA A 267 -83.99 29.08 21.03
C ALA A 267 -84.07 28.36 22.39
N LEU A 268 -84.66 29.00 23.41
CA LEU A 268 -84.63 28.50 24.80
C LEU A 268 -85.27 27.10 24.97
N PRO A 269 -86.43 26.77 24.39
CA PRO A 269 -87.00 25.42 24.47
C PRO A 269 -86.13 24.35 23.81
N GLU A 270 -85.55 24.68 22.65
CA GLU A 270 -84.68 23.77 21.91
C GLU A 270 -83.38 23.50 22.68
N TRP A 271 -82.81 24.53 23.31
CA TRP A 271 -81.62 24.41 24.15
C TRP A 271 -81.88 23.51 25.36
N ARG A 272 -82.99 23.71 26.07
CA ARG A 272 -83.41 22.82 27.16
C ARG A 272 -83.55 21.37 26.70
N ARG A 273 -84.06 21.14 25.48
CA ARG A 273 -84.14 19.80 24.87
C ARG A 273 -82.75 19.21 24.59
N ARG A 274 -81.85 19.99 23.98
CA ARG A 274 -80.48 19.56 23.65
C ARG A 274 -79.66 19.26 24.91
N GLN A 275 -79.79 20.07 25.96
CA GLN A 275 -79.09 19.85 27.24
C GLN A 275 -79.54 18.54 27.90
N ARG A 276 -80.84 18.24 27.89
CA ARG A 276 -81.35 16.93 28.36
C ARG A 276 -80.78 15.76 27.55
N LEU A 277 -80.60 15.94 26.23
CA LEU A 277 -79.99 14.92 25.37
C LEU A 277 -78.49 14.78 25.60
N SER A 278 -77.75 15.87 25.81
CA SER A 278 -76.30 15.82 26.07
C SER A 278 -75.99 15.19 27.42
N THR A 279 -76.76 15.51 28.47
CA THR A 279 -76.61 14.86 29.78
C THR A 279 -76.89 13.36 29.69
N LYS A 280 -77.94 12.95 28.95
CA LYS A 280 -78.19 11.52 28.66
C LYS A 280 -77.05 10.88 27.86
N ALA A 281 -76.54 11.54 26.82
CA ALA A 281 -75.46 11.02 25.99
C ALA A 281 -74.12 10.90 26.73
N GLN A 282 -73.82 11.81 27.66
CA GLN A 282 -72.65 11.73 28.53
C GLN A 282 -72.76 10.56 29.51
N ALA A 283 -73.96 10.31 30.06
CA ALA A 283 -74.22 9.11 30.87
C ALA A 283 -73.99 7.82 30.06
N VAL A 284 -74.52 7.74 28.83
CA VAL A 284 -74.31 6.59 27.93
C VAL A 284 -72.84 6.43 27.50
N ARG A 285 -72.13 7.54 27.23
CA ARG A 285 -70.70 7.48 26.87
C ARG A 285 -69.85 6.96 28.01
N ALA A 286 -70.09 7.41 29.24
CA ALA A 286 -69.38 6.93 30.42
C ALA A 286 -69.53 5.39 30.56
N GLU A 287 -70.73 4.88 30.26
CA GLU A 287 -71.06 3.45 30.26
C GLU A 287 -70.42 2.67 29.09
N ALA A 288 -70.33 3.29 27.90
CA ALA A 288 -69.71 2.71 26.71
C ALA A 288 -68.17 2.66 26.78
N THR A 289 -67.52 3.66 27.38
CA THR A 289 -66.05 3.64 27.60
C THR A 289 -65.60 2.51 28.53
N ALA A 290 -66.49 1.95 29.35
CA ALA A 290 -66.19 0.78 30.16
C ALA A 290 -66.12 -0.53 29.33
N HIS A 291 -66.65 -0.56 28.09
CA HIS A 291 -66.89 -1.79 27.33
C HIS A 291 -66.10 -1.95 26.00
N SER A 292 -65.26 -1.00 25.59
CA SER A 292 -64.61 -1.04 24.26
C SER A 292 -63.08 -1.09 24.33
N SER A 293 -62.54 -2.30 24.49
CA SER A 293 -61.12 -2.62 24.35
C SER A 293 -60.90 -3.84 23.43
N ALA A 294 -61.51 -3.86 22.24
CA ALA A 294 -61.20 -4.89 21.22
C ALA A 294 -61.58 -4.48 19.79
N GLY A 295 -60.60 -4.45 18.87
CA GLY A 295 -60.79 -4.80 17.46
C GLY A 295 -60.72 -3.69 16.39
N PRO A 296 -60.33 -4.02 15.13
CA PRO A 296 -59.39 -3.22 14.32
C PRO A 296 -59.93 -2.69 12.98
N VAL A 297 -59.18 -1.77 12.35
CA VAL A 297 -59.44 -1.26 10.99
C VAL A 297 -58.38 -1.76 10.01
N THR A 298 -58.84 -2.35 8.90
CA THR A 298 -58.11 -2.93 7.78
C THR A 298 -57.78 -1.91 6.69
N GLY A 299 -56.66 -2.09 5.98
CA GLY A 299 -56.33 -1.34 4.77
C GLY A 299 -54.89 -1.54 4.31
N ALA A 300 -54.68 -2.40 3.31
CA ALA A 300 -53.38 -2.64 2.69
C ALA A 300 -53.03 -1.49 1.73
N LEU A 301 -51.95 -0.75 2.03
CA LEU A 301 -51.34 0.23 1.13
C LEU A 301 -49.92 -0.24 0.74
N PRO A 302 -49.43 0.15 -0.47
CA PRO A 302 -48.19 -0.35 -1.04
C PRO A 302 -46.98 0.00 -0.18
N LEU A 303 -46.21 -1.05 0.12
CA LEU A 303 -45.14 -1.09 1.11
C LEU A 303 -43.85 -0.45 0.54
N ILE A 304 -43.81 0.89 0.45
CA ILE A 304 -42.67 1.73 0.00
C ILE A 304 -42.29 1.61 -1.50
N PRO A 305 -42.24 2.74 -2.25
CA PRO A 305 -41.68 2.78 -3.60
C PRO A 305 -40.24 2.25 -3.67
N GLY A 306 -39.98 1.26 -4.52
CA GLY A 306 -38.65 0.72 -4.80
C GLY A 306 -38.11 -0.30 -3.78
N TYR A 307 -38.93 -0.82 -2.87
CA TYR A 307 -38.54 -1.87 -1.92
C TYR A 307 -39.33 -3.16 -2.16
N THR A 308 -38.68 -4.14 -2.79
CA THR A 308 -39.18 -5.52 -2.88
C THR A 308 -38.36 -6.41 -1.95
N PRO A 309 -38.97 -7.10 -0.96
CA PRO A 309 -38.25 -8.02 -0.09
C PRO A 309 -37.79 -9.25 -0.89
N ALA A 310 -36.54 -9.23 -1.38
CA ALA A 310 -35.91 -10.41 -1.95
C ALA A 310 -35.44 -11.36 -0.84
N PRO A 311 -35.63 -12.68 -0.99
CA PRO A 311 -35.15 -13.65 -0.01
C PRO A 311 -33.61 -13.62 0.09
N PRO A 312 -33.05 -13.76 1.30
CA PRO A 312 -31.61 -13.76 1.50
C PRO A 312 -30.95 -14.97 0.81
N GLU A 313 -29.78 -14.76 0.20
CA GLU A 313 -29.04 -15.83 -0.50
C GLU A 313 -28.12 -16.56 0.51
N GLU A 314 -28.41 -17.83 0.77
CA GLU A 314 -27.61 -18.68 1.67
C GLU A 314 -26.34 -19.22 0.98
N PRO A 315 -25.26 -19.47 1.74
CA PRO A 315 -24.03 -20.05 1.18
C PRO A 315 -24.29 -21.49 0.71
N ALA A 316 -24.15 -21.72 -0.59
CA ALA A 316 -24.28 -23.03 -1.21
C ALA A 316 -22.93 -23.77 -1.22
N GLY A 317 -22.83 -24.86 -0.47
CA GLY A 317 -21.77 -25.87 -0.62
C GLY A 317 -20.35 -25.49 -0.16
N SER A 318 -19.39 -26.36 -0.49
CA SER A 318 -17.97 -26.19 -0.21
C SER A 318 -17.29 -25.27 -1.24
N PRO A 319 -16.28 -24.47 -0.83
CA PRO A 319 -15.58 -23.57 -1.75
C PRO A 319 -14.73 -24.34 -2.78
N THR A 320 -14.84 -23.96 -4.04
CA THR A 320 -14.04 -24.52 -5.14
C THR A 320 -12.60 -23.99 -5.11
N ALA A 321 -11.68 -24.61 -5.86
CA ALA A 321 -10.31 -24.12 -6.00
C ALA A 321 -10.25 -22.69 -6.57
N ALA A 322 -11.13 -22.36 -7.54
CA ALA A 322 -11.26 -21.01 -8.07
C ALA A 322 -11.71 -20.01 -7.01
N ASP A 323 -12.62 -20.42 -6.11
CA ASP A 323 -13.04 -19.58 -4.99
C ASP A 323 -11.87 -19.26 -4.06
N ARG A 324 -11.05 -20.28 -3.72
CA ARG A 324 -9.85 -20.10 -2.88
C ARG A 324 -8.82 -19.18 -3.52
N ARG A 325 -8.53 -19.34 -4.82
CA ARG A 325 -7.64 -18.44 -5.56
C ARG A 325 -8.13 -17.00 -5.52
N GLY A 326 -9.43 -16.79 -5.74
CA GLY A 326 -9.98 -15.44 -5.66
C GLY A 326 -9.93 -14.83 -4.25
N GLN A 327 -10.11 -15.62 -3.19
CA GLN A 327 -9.96 -15.16 -1.81
C GLN A 327 -8.51 -14.77 -1.49
N ALA A 328 -7.55 -15.60 -1.92
CA ALA A 328 -6.13 -15.33 -1.78
C ALA A 328 -5.76 -14.05 -2.53
N LEU A 329 -6.18 -13.90 -3.79
CA LEU A 329 -5.95 -12.69 -4.58
C LEU A 329 -6.49 -11.43 -3.89
N LEU A 330 -7.74 -11.47 -3.41
CA LEU A 330 -8.32 -10.33 -2.69
C LEU A 330 -7.56 -10.01 -1.41
N THR A 331 -7.08 -11.04 -0.68
CA THR A 331 -6.27 -10.87 0.53
C THR A 331 -4.92 -10.22 0.22
N VAL A 332 -4.24 -10.66 -0.85
CA VAL A 332 -2.99 -10.06 -1.33
C VAL A 332 -3.21 -8.62 -1.75
N VAL A 333 -4.27 -8.32 -2.51
CA VAL A 333 -4.60 -6.96 -2.93
C VAL A 333 -4.92 -6.05 -1.74
N TRP A 334 -5.63 -6.56 -0.73
CA TRP A 334 -5.85 -5.81 0.51
C TRP A 334 -4.54 -5.53 1.25
N ALA A 335 -3.63 -6.51 1.36
CA ALA A 335 -2.33 -6.30 1.97
C ALA A 335 -1.52 -5.24 1.20
N LEU A 336 -1.54 -5.27 -0.14
CA LEU A 336 -0.92 -4.23 -0.97
C LEU A 336 -1.53 -2.85 -0.73
N PHE A 337 -2.86 -2.75 -0.58
CA PHE A 337 -3.54 -1.50 -0.24
C PHE A 337 -3.10 -0.94 1.12
N VAL A 338 -2.96 -1.80 2.13
CA VAL A 338 -2.48 -1.40 3.46
C VAL A 338 -1.01 -0.98 3.41
N LEU A 339 -0.15 -1.79 2.79
CA LEU A 339 1.29 -1.52 2.69
C LEU A 339 1.57 -0.24 1.89
N SER A 340 0.92 -0.09 0.73
CA SER A 340 1.06 1.10 -0.10
C SER A 340 0.53 2.34 0.59
N GLY A 341 -0.59 2.23 1.32
CA GLY A 341 -1.11 3.33 2.11
C GLY A 341 -0.23 3.71 3.30
N ALA A 342 0.35 2.72 4.00
CA ALA A 342 1.30 2.96 5.07
C ALA A 342 2.56 3.65 4.56
N TRP A 343 3.08 3.21 3.42
CA TRP A 343 4.18 3.84 2.71
C TRP A 343 3.84 5.29 2.31
N GLY A 344 2.69 5.52 1.65
CA GLY A 344 2.26 6.85 1.19
C GLY A 344 1.92 7.83 2.33
N LEU A 345 1.70 7.33 3.54
CA LEU A 345 1.56 8.14 4.76
C LEU A 345 2.90 8.45 5.45
N GLY A 346 4.03 8.02 4.88
CA GLY A 346 5.35 8.20 5.47
C GLY A 346 5.53 7.38 6.76
N LEU A 347 4.83 6.25 6.91
CA LEU A 347 5.08 5.34 8.04
C LEU A 347 6.39 4.57 7.85
N ALA A 348 6.85 4.39 6.61
CA ALA A 348 8.11 3.70 6.30
C ALA A 348 9.33 4.43 6.91
N GLY A 349 9.37 5.77 6.85
CA GLY A 349 10.44 6.56 7.48
C GLY A 349 10.47 6.50 9.01
N ARG A 350 9.40 6.03 9.65
CA ARG A 350 9.34 5.82 11.11
C ARG A 350 9.88 4.44 11.53
N VAL A 351 10.10 3.54 10.59
CA VAL A 351 10.63 2.19 10.86
C VAL A 351 12.16 2.21 10.66
N PRO A 352 12.95 1.87 11.68
CA PRO A 352 14.41 1.78 11.55
C PRO A 352 14.82 0.87 10.38
N GLY A 353 15.73 1.34 9.53
CA GLY A 353 16.24 0.59 8.37
C GLY A 353 15.43 0.72 7.08
N LEU A 354 14.23 1.31 7.09
CA LEU A 354 13.41 1.54 5.89
C LEU A 354 13.39 2.99 5.39
N GLY A 355 14.19 3.88 6.00
CA GLY A 355 14.25 5.30 5.63
C GLY A 355 14.67 5.56 4.18
N ALA A 356 15.45 4.67 3.56
CA ALA A 356 15.83 4.78 2.15
C ALA A 356 14.65 4.61 1.17
N LEU A 357 13.55 3.99 1.63
CA LEU A 357 12.33 3.83 0.84
C LEU A 357 11.31 4.94 1.10
N ASP A 358 11.58 5.86 2.04
CA ASP A 358 10.66 6.94 2.35
C ASP A 358 10.76 8.05 1.30
N ALA A 359 9.77 8.12 0.42
CA ALA A 359 9.62 9.21 -0.54
C ALA A 359 8.84 10.41 0.04
N GLY A 360 8.55 10.38 1.33
CA GLY A 360 7.72 11.35 2.02
C GLY A 360 6.23 10.98 2.03
N ALA A 361 5.48 11.65 2.90
CA ALA A 361 4.03 11.46 2.99
C ALA A 361 3.30 12.27 1.91
N TYR A 362 2.26 11.71 1.28
CA TYR A 362 1.48 12.39 0.23
C TYR A 362 0.92 13.78 0.63
N PRO A 363 0.57 14.11 1.89
CA PRO A 363 0.13 15.46 2.26
C PRO A 363 1.27 16.48 2.33
N LEU A 364 2.52 16.00 2.37
CA LEU A 364 3.75 16.79 2.51
C LEU A 364 4.56 16.83 1.20
N THR A 365 3.97 16.39 0.09
CA THR A 365 4.63 16.43 -1.21
C THR A 365 4.97 17.87 -1.58
N ALA A 366 6.12 18.06 -2.22
CA ALA A 366 6.67 19.38 -2.53
C ALA A 366 5.77 20.22 -3.45
N ASP A 367 4.92 19.56 -4.24
CA ASP A 367 3.93 20.19 -5.12
C ASP A 367 2.72 20.76 -4.37
N GLY A 368 2.56 20.44 -3.07
CA GLY A 368 1.52 21.01 -2.21
C GLY A 368 0.08 20.63 -2.56
N ARG A 369 -0.16 19.80 -3.59
CA ARG A 369 -1.50 19.50 -4.15
C ARG A 369 -2.47 18.81 -3.18
N HIS A 370 -1.95 18.12 -2.17
CA HIS A 370 -2.71 17.49 -1.10
C HIS A 370 -2.59 18.24 0.24
N GLY A 371 -1.94 19.40 0.23
CA GLY A 371 -1.78 20.26 1.40
C GLY A 371 -3.09 20.94 1.82
N PRO A 372 -3.14 21.52 3.03
CA PRO A 372 -4.33 22.20 3.56
C PRO A 372 -4.75 23.44 2.75
N GLY A 373 -3.85 23.95 1.91
CA GLY A 373 -4.07 25.12 1.05
C GLY A 373 -4.49 24.81 -0.40
N ALA A 374 -4.43 23.55 -0.83
CA ALA A 374 -4.46 23.22 -2.26
C ALA A 374 -5.81 23.43 -2.95
N SER A 375 -6.90 23.13 -2.25
CA SER A 375 -8.26 23.30 -2.79
C SER A 375 -9.27 23.53 -1.68
N VAL A 376 -10.39 24.18 -2.03
CA VAL A 376 -11.53 24.39 -1.13
C VAL A 376 -12.14 23.07 -0.65
N PHE A 377 -11.85 21.94 -1.32
CA PHE A 377 -12.23 20.59 -0.90
C PHE A 377 -11.10 19.80 -0.20
N GLY A 378 -9.96 20.43 0.10
CA GLY A 378 -8.83 19.80 0.78
C GLY A 378 -9.24 19.19 2.12
N LEU A 379 -8.94 17.90 2.29
CA LEU A 379 -9.20 17.14 3.52
C LEU A 379 -8.03 17.17 4.51
N SER A 380 -6.89 17.75 4.13
CA SER A 380 -5.74 17.94 5.01
C SER A 380 -6.06 18.97 6.10
N PRO A 381 -5.65 18.77 7.36
CA PRO A 381 -4.71 17.75 7.86
C PRO A 381 -5.36 16.42 8.29
N LEU A 382 -6.68 16.27 8.20
CA LEU A 382 -7.39 15.09 8.75
C LEU A 382 -7.44 13.89 7.79
N HIS A 383 -7.17 14.08 6.50
CA HIS A 383 -7.21 13.02 5.49
C HIS A 383 -6.38 11.76 5.86
N PRO A 384 -5.14 11.89 6.37
CA PRO A 384 -4.36 10.75 6.87
C PRO A 384 -5.08 9.84 7.87
N ALA A 385 -5.90 10.41 8.76
CA ALA A 385 -6.58 9.67 9.82
C ALA A 385 -7.71 8.76 9.30
N ILE A 386 -8.18 8.96 8.06
CA ILE A 386 -9.25 8.16 7.47
C ILE A 386 -8.74 6.75 7.11
N TRP A 387 -7.49 6.62 6.68
CA TRP A 387 -6.97 5.40 6.09
C TRP A 387 -6.88 4.19 7.05
N PRO A 388 -6.36 4.31 8.28
CA PRO A 388 -6.31 3.19 9.21
C PRO A 388 -7.69 2.59 9.50
N VAL A 389 -8.72 3.43 9.60
CA VAL A 389 -10.10 3.00 9.79
C VAL A 389 -10.60 2.20 8.58
N LEU A 390 -10.31 2.67 7.36
CA LEU A 390 -10.65 1.94 6.13
C LEU A 390 -9.90 0.61 6.02
N TRP A 391 -8.62 0.55 6.41
CA TRP A 391 -7.84 -0.68 6.42
C TRP A 391 -8.45 -1.73 7.35
N LEU A 392 -8.86 -1.32 8.55
CA LEU A 392 -9.53 -2.19 9.51
C LEU A 392 -10.89 -2.68 9.01
N LEU A 393 -11.72 -1.79 8.44
CA LEU A 393 -13.04 -2.16 7.93
C LEU A 393 -12.96 -3.09 6.71
N THR A 394 -12.06 -2.78 5.77
CA THR A 394 -11.81 -3.65 4.59
C THR A 394 -11.13 -4.96 5.00
N GLY A 395 -10.25 -4.93 6.00
CA GLY A 395 -9.65 -6.12 6.61
C GLY A 395 -10.68 -7.02 7.28
N MET A 396 -11.64 -6.44 8.00
CA MET A 396 -12.77 -7.18 8.57
C MET A 396 -13.58 -7.89 7.48
N TYR A 397 -13.84 -7.24 6.34
CA TYR A 397 -14.47 -7.86 5.17
C TYR A 397 -13.63 -9.02 4.61
N VAL A 398 -12.31 -8.82 4.45
CA VAL A 398 -11.36 -9.83 3.97
C VAL A 398 -11.29 -11.02 4.93
N LEU A 399 -11.23 -10.82 6.24
CA LEU A 399 -11.24 -11.91 7.24
C LEU A 399 -12.55 -12.67 7.20
N ARG A 400 -13.68 -11.96 7.07
CA ARG A 400 -15.00 -12.57 6.97
C ARG A 400 -15.14 -13.51 5.78
N GLN A 401 -14.47 -13.20 4.67
CA GLN A 401 -14.48 -14.04 3.47
C GLN A 401 -13.94 -15.45 3.73
N TRP A 402 -12.99 -15.59 4.67
CA TRP A 402 -12.36 -16.87 5.03
C TRP A 402 -13.21 -17.71 6.01
N GLY A 403 -14.30 -17.14 6.53
CA GLY A 403 -15.22 -17.85 7.42
C GLY A 403 -15.93 -19.04 6.78
N ARG A 404 -16.47 -19.93 7.63
CA ARG A 404 -17.19 -21.14 7.21
C ARG A 404 -18.32 -20.81 6.20
N GLY A 405 -18.32 -21.52 5.06
CA GLY A 405 -19.30 -21.39 3.97
C GLY A 405 -19.20 -20.11 3.12
N GLN A 406 -18.35 -19.14 3.47
CA GLN A 406 -18.35 -17.83 2.78
C GLN A 406 -17.62 -17.83 1.44
N GLY A 407 -16.65 -18.73 1.24
CA GLY A 407 -15.91 -18.81 -0.01
C GLY A 407 -16.76 -19.21 -1.21
N ALA A 408 -17.75 -20.08 -0.99
CA ALA A 408 -18.68 -20.55 -2.01
C ALA A 408 -19.90 -19.61 -2.20
N SER A 409 -20.02 -18.54 -1.41
CA SER A 409 -21.18 -17.64 -1.54
C SER A 409 -21.23 -17.00 -2.93
N PRO A 410 -22.32 -17.17 -3.71
CA PRO A 410 -22.49 -16.51 -5.01
C PRO A 410 -22.38 -14.98 -4.91
N ARG A 411 -22.83 -14.43 -3.77
CA ARG A 411 -22.74 -13.01 -3.45
C ARG A 411 -21.30 -12.51 -3.44
N HIS A 412 -20.39 -13.23 -2.77
CA HIS A 412 -18.97 -12.88 -2.75
C HIS A 412 -18.33 -13.03 -4.13
N ARG A 413 -18.60 -14.11 -4.86
CA ARG A 413 -18.03 -14.30 -6.21
C ARG A 413 -18.32 -13.14 -7.15
N ARG A 414 -19.56 -12.61 -7.12
CA ARG A 414 -19.99 -11.51 -8.00
C ARG A 414 -19.33 -10.17 -7.70
N ILE A 415 -18.96 -9.90 -6.46
CA ILE A 415 -18.42 -8.60 -6.05
C ILE A 415 -16.90 -8.60 -5.92
N ARG A 416 -16.28 -9.78 -5.71
CA ARG A 416 -14.86 -9.92 -5.40
C ARG A 416 -13.95 -9.22 -6.39
N GLY A 417 -14.18 -9.40 -7.70
CA GLY A 417 -13.37 -8.77 -8.74
C GLY A 417 -13.45 -7.24 -8.70
N ALA A 418 -14.64 -6.68 -8.46
CA ALA A 418 -14.81 -5.23 -8.38
C ALA A 418 -14.19 -4.65 -7.10
N ILE A 419 -14.26 -5.37 -5.97
CA ILE A 419 -13.60 -4.96 -4.72
C ILE A 419 -12.09 -5.04 -4.86
N ALA A 420 -11.55 -6.14 -5.40
CA ALA A 420 -10.13 -6.27 -5.67
C ALA A 420 -9.65 -5.14 -6.60
N GLY A 421 -10.37 -4.86 -7.69
CA GLY A 421 -10.04 -3.73 -8.56
C GLY A 421 -10.08 -2.38 -7.85
N ALA A 422 -11.06 -2.13 -6.99
CA ALA A 422 -11.16 -0.87 -6.23
C ALA A 422 -10.01 -0.71 -5.21
N LEU A 423 -9.69 -1.78 -4.47
CA LEU A 423 -8.58 -1.77 -3.52
C LEU A 423 -7.23 -1.64 -4.23
N LEU A 424 -7.06 -2.30 -5.38
CA LEU A 424 -5.84 -2.17 -6.19
C LEU A 424 -5.71 -0.75 -6.77
N ALA A 425 -6.81 -0.15 -7.24
CA ALA A 425 -6.80 1.24 -7.69
C ALA A 425 -6.43 2.18 -6.52
N LEU A 426 -7.01 2.00 -5.34
CA LEU A 426 -6.62 2.76 -4.14
C LEU A 426 -5.17 2.51 -3.71
N ALA A 427 -4.66 1.29 -3.87
CA ALA A 427 -3.25 0.98 -3.65
C ALA A 427 -2.36 1.73 -4.65
N LEU A 428 -2.76 1.81 -5.93
CA LEU A 428 -2.04 2.55 -6.97
C LEU A 428 -2.13 4.07 -6.78
N TRP A 429 -3.19 4.56 -6.14
CA TRP A 429 -3.36 5.98 -5.85
C TRP A 429 -2.22 6.55 -5.00
N PHE A 430 -1.80 5.87 -3.93
CA PHE A 430 -0.72 6.35 -3.04
C PHE A 430 0.61 6.63 -3.76
N PRO A 431 1.21 5.70 -4.52
CA PRO A 431 2.45 5.96 -5.26
C PRO A 431 2.27 7.03 -6.33
N LEU A 432 1.10 7.13 -6.99
CA LEU A 432 0.85 8.23 -7.92
C LEU A 432 0.74 9.58 -7.21
N ALA A 433 0.12 9.62 -6.03
CA ALA A 433 -0.01 10.80 -5.19
C ALA A 433 1.33 11.27 -4.61
N VAL A 434 2.34 10.40 -4.52
CA VAL A 434 3.69 10.75 -4.04
C VAL A 434 4.66 11.00 -5.19
N LEU A 435 4.70 10.13 -6.21
CA LEU A 435 5.75 10.09 -7.22
C LEU A 435 5.40 10.81 -8.54
N ALA A 436 4.10 11.00 -8.84
CA ALA A 436 3.65 11.54 -10.12
C ALA A 436 2.98 12.92 -9.94
N PRO A 437 3.70 14.04 -10.13
CA PRO A 437 3.21 15.40 -9.84
C PRO A 437 2.13 15.92 -10.80
N GLY A 438 1.66 15.12 -11.77
CA GLY A 438 0.75 15.57 -12.83
C GLY A 438 -0.75 15.43 -12.56
N GLY A 439 -1.19 15.18 -11.32
CA GLY A 439 -2.62 15.04 -11.00
C GLY A 439 -3.29 13.76 -11.55
N PHE A 440 -2.54 12.82 -12.11
CA PHE A 440 -3.06 11.55 -12.66
C PHE A 440 -3.61 10.60 -11.60
N ASP A 441 -3.37 10.88 -10.32
CA ASP A 441 -3.88 10.12 -9.19
C ASP A 441 -5.42 10.22 -9.06
N VAL A 442 -6.06 11.21 -9.69
CA VAL A 442 -7.54 11.23 -9.80
C VAL A 442 -8.11 10.01 -10.53
N VAL A 443 -7.38 9.42 -11.48
CA VAL A 443 -7.85 8.29 -12.30
C VAL A 443 -8.11 7.04 -11.46
N PRO A 444 -7.15 6.52 -10.66
CA PRO A 444 -7.44 5.38 -9.78
C PRO A 444 -8.51 5.70 -8.74
N TRP A 445 -8.61 6.94 -8.24
CA TRP A 445 -9.66 7.32 -7.30
C TRP A 445 -11.06 7.18 -7.90
N LEU A 446 -11.27 7.74 -9.10
CA LEU A 446 -12.54 7.64 -9.82
C LEU A 446 -12.84 6.20 -10.25
N LEU A 447 -11.83 5.44 -10.66
CA LEU A 447 -11.97 4.02 -10.96
C LEU A 447 -12.46 3.25 -9.73
N ALA A 448 -11.85 3.47 -8.56
CA ALA A 448 -12.27 2.86 -7.31
C ALA A 448 -13.73 3.24 -6.96
N LEU A 449 -14.10 4.51 -7.13
CA LEU A 449 -15.47 4.98 -6.91
C LEU A 449 -16.49 4.27 -7.81
N VAL A 450 -16.22 4.16 -9.12
CA VAL A 450 -17.11 3.48 -10.07
C VAL A 450 -17.26 2.00 -9.74
N LEU A 451 -16.15 1.33 -9.43
CA LEU A 451 -16.16 -0.08 -9.02
C LEU A 451 -16.94 -0.28 -7.72
N MET A 452 -16.79 0.59 -6.73
CA MET A 452 -17.55 0.53 -5.47
C MET A 452 -19.03 0.84 -5.65
N LEU A 453 -19.40 1.77 -6.53
CA LEU A 453 -20.80 1.98 -6.92
C LEU A 453 -21.40 0.70 -7.52
N ARG A 454 -20.65 -0.02 -8.36
CA ARG A 454 -21.06 -1.32 -8.91
C ARG A 454 -21.21 -2.38 -7.82
N VAL A 455 -20.30 -2.44 -6.85
CA VAL A 455 -20.36 -3.36 -5.69
C VAL A 455 -21.63 -3.11 -4.88
N VAL A 456 -21.87 -1.87 -4.45
CA VAL A 456 -23.02 -1.56 -3.59
C VAL A 456 -24.35 -1.71 -4.33
N ARG A 457 -24.42 -1.41 -5.64
CA ARG A 457 -25.60 -1.74 -6.46
C ARG A 457 -25.87 -3.26 -6.49
N ARG A 458 -24.83 -4.09 -6.66
CA ARG A 458 -24.94 -5.55 -6.63
C ARG A 458 -25.35 -6.09 -5.27
N LEU A 459 -24.80 -5.54 -4.18
CA LEU A 459 -25.17 -5.89 -2.81
C LEU A 459 -26.62 -5.49 -2.50
N GLY A 460 -27.06 -4.34 -3.02
CA GLY A 460 -28.43 -3.85 -2.83
C GLY A 460 -29.49 -4.75 -3.47
N ALA A 461 -29.17 -5.45 -4.55
CA ALA A 461 -30.09 -6.39 -5.20
C ALA A 461 -30.33 -7.66 -4.37
N ARG A 462 -29.40 -8.04 -3.47
CA ARG A 462 -29.47 -9.28 -2.67
C ARG A 462 -28.96 -9.05 -1.24
N PRO A 463 -29.86 -8.73 -0.29
CA PRO A 463 -29.50 -8.35 1.07
C PRO A 463 -28.98 -9.54 1.90
N ALA A 464 -28.08 -9.26 2.85
CA ALA A 464 -27.56 -10.28 3.75
C ALA A 464 -28.58 -10.73 4.82
N ALA A 465 -28.70 -12.05 5.02
CA ALA A 465 -29.58 -12.64 6.05
C ALA A 465 -29.18 -12.22 7.47
N ARG A 466 -27.89 -12.39 7.81
CA ARG A 466 -27.37 -12.31 9.19
C ARG A 466 -26.92 -10.89 9.54
N ARG A 467 -27.14 -10.47 10.80
CA ARG A 467 -26.73 -9.14 11.31
C ARG A 467 -25.23 -8.88 11.14
N VAL A 468 -24.40 -9.89 11.43
CA VAL A 468 -22.94 -9.78 11.29
C VAL A 468 -22.53 -9.54 9.84
N ALA A 469 -23.15 -10.22 8.88
CA ALA A 469 -22.88 -9.99 7.45
C ALA A 469 -23.32 -8.58 7.01
N ARG A 470 -24.44 -8.06 7.53
CA ARG A 470 -24.86 -6.67 7.25
C ARG A 470 -23.87 -5.63 7.78
N VAL A 471 -23.25 -5.86 8.93
CA VAL A 471 -22.27 -4.92 9.49
C VAL A 471 -20.92 -5.06 8.79
N ALA A 472 -20.41 -6.29 8.69
CA ALA A 472 -19.06 -6.54 8.18
C ALA A 472 -18.93 -6.37 6.66
N GLU A 473 -19.99 -6.64 5.89
CA GLU A 473 -19.95 -6.58 4.43
C GLU A 473 -20.64 -5.29 3.94
N ASP A 474 -21.94 -5.14 4.18
CA ASP A 474 -22.68 -3.96 3.69
C ASP A 474 -22.26 -2.67 4.42
N GLY A 475 -21.90 -2.76 5.71
CA GLY A 475 -21.41 -1.65 6.50
C GLY A 475 -20.01 -1.22 6.07
N ALA A 476 -19.03 -2.12 6.10
CA ALA A 476 -17.64 -1.80 5.75
C ALA A 476 -17.48 -1.32 4.31
N LEU A 477 -18.07 -2.04 3.33
CA LEU A 477 -18.03 -1.65 1.92
C LEU A 477 -18.85 -0.38 1.65
N GLY A 478 -19.92 -0.19 2.42
CA GLY A 478 -20.69 1.06 2.42
C GLY A 478 -19.85 2.24 2.89
N VAL A 479 -19.12 2.11 4.01
CA VAL A 479 -18.23 3.15 4.54
C VAL A 479 -17.16 3.51 3.51
N LEU A 480 -16.51 2.51 2.90
CA LEU A 480 -15.54 2.73 1.82
C LEU A 480 -16.14 3.53 0.66
N LEU A 481 -17.34 3.16 0.18
CA LEU A 481 -18.02 3.92 -0.88
C LEU A 481 -18.35 5.36 -0.44
N GLY A 482 -18.87 5.54 0.78
CA GLY A 482 -19.21 6.85 1.31
C GLY A 482 -18.00 7.78 1.38
N THR A 483 -16.85 7.23 1.81
CA THR A 483 -15.58 7.95 1.83
C THR A 483 -15.08 8.29 0.44
N LEU A 484 -15.11 7.35 -0.50
CA LEU A 484 -14.74 7.62 -1.90
C LEU A 484 -15.61 8.70 -2.53
N LEU A 485 -16.92 8.69 -2.23
CA LEU A 485 -17.87 9.66 -2.76
C LEU A 485 -17.60 11.07 -2.22
N ALA A 486 -17.39 11.21 -0.90
CA ALA A 486 -17.03 12.51 -0.30
C ALA A 486 -15.62 12.98 -0.65
N GLY A 487 -14.68 12.08 -0.88
CA GLY A 487 -13.30 12.41 -1.26
C GLY A 487 -13.10 12.67 -2.76
N ALA A 488 -14.07 12.32 -3.62
CA ALA A 488 -13.94 12.53 -5.06
C ALA A 488 -13.77 14.02 -5.45
N PRO A 489 -14.51 14.99 -4.90
CA PRO A 489 -14.24 16.40 -5.14
C PRO A 489 -12.83 16.82 -4.72
N THR A 490 -12.28 16.23 -3.66
CA THR A 490 -10.91 16.48 -3.20
C THR A 490 -9.89 15.98 -4.21
N ALA A 491 -10.04 14.75 -4.71
CA ALA A 491 -9.16 14.18 -5.73
C ALA A 491 -9.23 14.96 -7.06
N VAL A 492 -10.43 15.35 -7.48
CA VAL A 492 -10.63 16.21 -8.67
C VAL A 492 -10.01 17.60 -8.45
N GLY A 493 -10.23 18.19 -7.28
CA GLY A 493 -9.65 19.49 -6.93
C GLY A 493 -8.11 19.47 -6.92
N ALA A 494 -7.51 18.41 -6.38
CA ALA A 494 -6.05 18.23 -6.40
C ALA A 494 -5.51 18.08 -7.83
N ALA A 495 -6.21 17.35 -8.71
CA ALA A 495 -5.82 17.23 -10.11
C ALA A 495 -5.97 18.54 -10.88
N LEU A 496 -7.08 19.27 -10.70
CA LEU A 496 -7.28 20.59 -11.31
C LEU A 496 -6.21 21.59 -10.87
N HIS A 497 -5.83 21.55 -9.58
CA HIS A 497 -4.73 22.35 -9.06
C HIS A 497 -3.39 22.00 -9.73
N ALA A 498 -3.08 20.70 -9.86
CA ALA A 498 -1.87 20.24 -10.54
C ALA A 498 -1.84 20.65 -12.03
N TRP A 499 -3.00 20.69 -12.70
CA TRP A 499 -3.12 21.16 -14.08
C TRP A 499 -3.17 22.69 -14.22
N GLY A 500 -3.12 23.43 -13.11
CA GLY A 500 -3.20 24.90 -13.11
C GLY A 500 -4.56 25.44 -13.56
N VAL A 501 -5.62 24.62 -13.54
CA VAL A 501 -6.96 25.02 -13.97
C VAL A 501 -7.65 25.81 -12.87
N HIS A 502 -7.88 27.10 -13.11
CA HIS A 502 -8.55 28.01 -12.19
C HIS A 502 -9.75 28.66 -12.87
N VAL A 503 -10.91 28.67 -12.19
CA VAL A 503 -12.11 29.35 -12.67
C VAL A 503 -12.05 30.79 -12.17
N GLY A 504 -11.39 31.67 -12.93
CA GLY A 504 -11.18 33.08 -12.51
C GLY A 504 -12.44 33.96 -12.53
N TRP A 505 -13.48 33.56 -13.28
CA TRP A 505 -14.69 34.36 -13.47
C TRP A 505 -15.80 34.08 -12.44
N PHE A 506 -15.67 33.05 -11.60
CA PHE A 506 -16.69 32.64 -10.64
C PHE A 506 -16.08 32.43 -9.25
N PRO A 507 -16.71 32.92 -8.16
CA PRO A 507 -16.19 32.71 -6.81
C PRO A 507 -16.03 31.21 -6.50
N THR A 508 -14.79 30.79 -6.20
CA THR A 508 -14.45 29.39 -5.93
C THR A 508 -15.29 28.79 -4.79
N GLU A 509 -15.64 29.59 -3.79
CA GLU A 509 -16.50 29.18 -2.68
C GLU A 509 -17.92 28.82 -3.13
N LEU A 510 -18.51 29.60 -4.05
CA LEU A 510 -19.85 29.32 -4.58
C LEU A 510 -19.84 28.06 -5.45
N LEU A 511 -18.79 27.88 -6.27
CA LEU A 511 -18.62 26.67 -7.07
C LEU A 511 -18.48 25.43 -6.15
N ALA A 512 -17.68 25.54 -5.10
CA ALA A 512 -17.53 24.49 -4.11
C ALA A 512 -18.87 24.19 -3.40
N LEU A 513 -19.65 25.21 -3.06
CA LEU A 513 -20.97 25.01 -2.47
C LEU A 513 -21.92 24.28 -3.42
N LEU A 514 -21.96 24.66 -4.70
CA LEU A 514 -22.79 24.02 -5.72
C LEU A 514 -22.40 22.54 -5.92
N VAL A 515 -21.10 22.26 -6.03
CA VAL A 515 -20.58 20.88 -6.15
C VAL A 515 -20.93 20.07 -4.90
N LEU A 516 -20.79 20.64 -3.71
CA LEU A 516 -21.14 19.99 -2.46
C LEU A 516 -22.64 19.69 -2.36
N VAL A 517 -23.50 20.62 -2.75
CA VAL A 517 -24.96 20.40 -2.78
C VAL A 517 -25.32 19.29 -3.77
N ALA A 518 -24.77 19.32 -4.99
CA ALA A 518 -24.98 18.26 -5.98
C ALA A 518 -24.52 16.89 -5.45
N LEU A 519 -23.38 16.86 -4.76
CA LEU A 519 -22.86 15.65 -4.12
C LEU A 519 -23.79 15.14 -3.01
N LEU A 520 -24.30 16.03 -2.15
CA LEU A 520 -25.24 15.69 -1.08
C LEU A 520 -26.56 15.15 -1.66
N LEU A 521 -27.07 15.71 -2.75
CA LEU A 521 -28.26 15.20 -3.44
C LEU A 521 -28.03 13.80 -4.03
N ALA A 522 -26.89 13.58 -4.69
CA ALA A 522 -26.53 12.27 -5.22
C ALA A 522 -26.37 11.23 -4.10
N ALA A 523 -25.74 11.63 -2.99
CA ALA A 523 -25.58 10.81 -1.81
C ALA A 523 -26.92 10.49 -1.13
N LEU A 524 -27.80 11.46 -1.00
CA LEU A 524 -29.13 11.28 -0.43
C LEU A 524 -29.93 10.26 -1.24
N ARG A 525 -29.88 10.36 -2.59
CA ARG A 525 -30.47 9.35 -3.49
C ARG A 525 -29.89 7.95 -3.26
N LEU A 526 -28.57 7.85 -3.07
CA LEU A 526 -27.90 6.56 -2.81
C LEU A 526 -28.24 5.98 -1.43
N VAL A 527 -28.30 6.83 -0.40
CA VAL A 527 -28.55 6.46 0.99
C VAL A 527 -30.00 6.05 1.21
N LEU A 528 -30.94 6.81 0.63
CA LEU A 528 -32.38 6.52 0.69
C LEU A 528 -32.77 5.30 -0.17
N GLY A 529 -31.92 4.90 -1.12
CA GLY A 529 -32.11 3.71 -1.94
C GLY A 529 -32.17 2.41 -1.11
N GLY A 530 -33.33 1.72 -1.16
CA GLY A 530 -33.57 0.47 -0.42
C GLY A 530 -33.83 0.70 1.08
N ARG A 531 -33.13 -0.06 1.95
CA ARG A 531 -33.34 -0.12 3.41
C ARG A 531 -32.65 0.99 4.25
N GLY A 532 -32.16 2.05 3.62
CA GLY A 532 -31.32 3.05 4.30
C GLY A 532 -29.89 2.56 4.48
N ARG A 533 -28.98 2.99 3.59
CA ARG A 533 -27.59 2.51 3.54
C ARG A 533 -26.70 3.21 4.56
N MET A 534 -26.81 2.78 5.82
CA MET A 534 -26.09 3.40 6.93
C MET A 534 -24.57 3.41 6.76
N GLY A 535 -23.97 2.37 6.17
CA GLY A 535 -22.53 2.34 5.90
C GLY A 535 -22.07 3.51 5.01
N VAL A 536 -22.79 3.75 3.91
CA VAL A 536 -22.50 4.87 2.98
C VAL A 536 -22.68 6.21 3.68
N ALA A 537 -23.76 6.38 4.43
CA ALA A 537 -24.00 7.60 5.18
C ALA A 537 -22.89 7.88 6.21
N LEU A 538 -22.44 6.87 6.97
CA LEU A 538 -21.38 7.02 7.97
C LEU A 538 -20.02 7.34 7.34
N GLY A 539 -19.62 6.64 6.27
CA GLY A 539 -18.36 6.91 5.59
C GLY A 539 -18.33 8.31 4.97
N MET A 540 -19.44 8.72 4.38
CA MET A 540 -19.56 10.06 3.80
C MET A 540 -19.59 11.14 4.89
N ALA A 541 -20.38 10.96 5.95
CA ALA A 541 -20.47 11.90 7.07
C ALA A 541 -19.12 12.07 7.77
N TRP A 542 -18.37 10.99 7.99
CA TRP A 542 -17.03 11.05 8.54
C TRP A 542 -16.08 11.87 7.66
N THR A 543 -16.09 11.63 6.35
CA THR A 543 -15.22 12.34 5.41
C THR A 543 -15.61 13.81 5.27
N LEU A 544 -16.91 14.12 5.27
CA LEU A 544 -17.43 15.49 5.33
C LEU A 544 -17.07 16.19 6.64
N LEU A 545 -16.99 15.46 7.76
CA LEU A 545 -16.53 16.02 9.02
C LEU A 545 -15.02 16.33 8.97
N CYS A 546 -14.22 15.46 8.33
CA CYS A 546 -12.81 15.76 8.03
C CYS A 546 -12.65 16.99 7.12
N LEU A 547 -13.63 17.27 6.25
CA LEU A 547 -13.70 18.50 5.46
C LEU A 547 -14.12 19.71 6.31
N ALA A 548 -15.12 19.54 7.17
CA ALA A 548 -15.73 20.63 7.94
C ALA A 548 -14.82 21.14 9.05
N LEU A 549 -14.19 20.25 9.82
CA LEU A 549 -13.42 20.61 11.02
C LEU A 549 -12.28 21.60 10.74
N PRO A 550 -11.41 21.41 9.72
CA PRO A 550 -10.35 22.36 9.41
C PRO A 550 -10.85 23.73 8.92
N ARG A 551 -12.14 23.84 8.57
CA ARG A 551 -12.78 25.08 8.10
C ARG A 551 -13.58 25.78 9.19
N LEU A 552 -13.96 25.08 10.26
CA LEU A 552 -14.78 25.64 11.33
C LEU A 552 -13.97 25.93 12.60
N LEU A 553 -12.87 25.20 12.81
CA LEU A 553 -12.04 25.34 14.00
C LEU A 553 -10.91 26.36 13.78
N PRO A 554 -10.42 27.01 14.87
CA PRO A 554 -9.22 27.84 14.82
C PRO A 554 -7.95 27.00 14.62
N SER A 555 -6.86 27.67 14.21
CA SER A 555 -5.49 27.10 14.17
C SER A 555 -5.12 26.48 15.53
N PRO A 556 -4.44 25.31 15.61
CA PRO A 556 -3.61 24.67 14.58
C PRO A 556 -4.34 23.73 13.61
N LEU A 557 -5.60 23.37 13.89
CA LEU A 557 -6.40 22.53 13.00
C LEU A 557 -6.98 23.31 11.81
N GLY A 558 -7.19 24.62 12.01
CA GLY A 558 -7.84 25.51 11.07
C GLY A 558 -6.93 26.11 10.00
N ALA A 559 -7.13 25.71 8.74
CA ALA A 559 -6.69 26.43 7.55
C ALA A 559 -7.95 27.06 6.93
N GLN A 560 -8.33 28.23 7.43
CA GLN A 560 -9.60 28.88 7.11
C GLN A 560 -9.64 29.32 5.64
N GLN A 561 -10.15 28.46 4.76
CA GLN A 561 -10.41 28.79 3.36
C GLN A 561 -11.86 29.21 3.08
N SER A 562 -12.86 28.62 3.76
CA SER A 562 -14.28 29.00 3.62
C SER A 562 -15.15 28.42 4.74
N VAL A 563 -15.78 29.30 5.53
CA VAL A 563 -16.69 28.92 6.62
C VAL A 563 -17.98 28.29 6.08
N TRP A 564 -18.49 28.79 4.95
CA TRP A 564 -19.73 28.32 4.35
C TRP A 564 -19.66 26.86 3.89
N VAL A 565 -18.54 26.48 3.25
CA VAL A 565 -18.30 25.09 2.85
C VAL A 565 -18.18 24.19 4.08
N GLY A 566 -17.54 24.67 5.14
CA GLY A 566 -17.44 23.94 6.42
C GLY A 566 -18.81 23.68 7.05
N LEU A 567 -19.66 24.70 7.15
CA LEU A 567 -21.03 24.57 7.68
C LEU A 567 -21.87 23.63 6.83
N ALA A 568 -21.87 23.82 5.50
CA ALA A 568 -22.62 22.97 4.59
C ALA A 568 -22.19 21.50 4.67
N ALA A 569 -20.89 21.22 4.82
CA ALA A 569 -20.37 19.87 5.00
C ALA A 569 -20.82 19.26 6.34
N ALA A 570 -20.78 20.02 7.43
CA ALA A 570 -21.24 19.57 8.75
C ALA A 570 -22.75 19.26 8.77
N PHE A 571 -23.58 20.17 8.25
CA PHE A 571 -25.02 19.96 8.11
C PHE A 571 -25.34 18.81 7.16
N GLY A 572 -24.61 18.71 6.03
CA GLY A 572 -24.74 17.61 5.09
C GLY A 572 -24.44 16.24 5.71
N ALA A 573 -23.39 16.15 6.53
CA ALA A 573 -23.06 14.95 7.29
C ALA A 573 -24.20 14.54 8.23
N LEU A 574 -24.73 15.49 9.01
CA LEU A 574 -25.86 15.24 9.91
C LEU A 574 -27.13 14.83 9.16
N LEU A 575 -27.45 15.52 8.05
CA LEU A 575 -28.59 15.23 7.19
C LEU A 575 -28.53 13.80 6.63
N LEU A 576 -27.36 13.37 6.14
CA LEU A 576 -27.20 12.03 5.57
C LEU A 576 -27.38 10.94 6.63
N VAL A 577 -26.81 11.12 7.83
CA VAL A 577 -26.95 10.15 8.93
C VAL A 577 -28.40 10.07 9.41
N THR A 578 -29.05 11.21 9.62
CA THR A 578 -30.45 11.26 10.07
C THR A 578 -31.39 10.67 9.02
N ALA A 579 -31.24 11.04 7.74
CA ALA A 579 -32.02 10.47 6.64
C ALA A 579 -31.83 8.95 6.52
N ALA A 580 -30.58 8.46 6.64
CA ALA A 580 -30.30 7.02 6.66
C ALA A 580 -30.96 6.31 7.84
N ALA A 581 -30.92 6.92 9.03
CA ALA A 581 -31.46 6.35 10.26
C ALA A 581 -32.99 6.25 10.21
N VAL A 582 -33.66 7.33 9.80
CA VAL A 582 -35.13 7.37 9.62
C VAL A 582 -35.57 6.37 8.56
N ARG A 583 -34.89 6.33 7.40
CA ARG A 583 -35.21 5.34 6.36
C ARG A 583 -35.07 3.90 6.87
N ARG A 584 -34.05 3.64 7.68
CA ARG A 584 -33.79 2.31 8.25
C ARG A 584 -34.79 1.93 9.33
N SER A 585 -35.25 2.88 10.16
CA SER A 585 -36.27 2.60 11.17
C SER A 585 -37.61 2.26 10.52
N TRP A 586 -38.01 3.02 9.49
CA TRP A 586 -39.21 2.77 8.70
C TRP A 586 -39.18 1.39 8.03
N ALA A 587 -38.07 1.04 7.36
CA ALA A 587 -37.92 -0.27 6.73
C ALA A 587 -38.04 -1.42 7.75
N ARG A 588 -37.47 -1.28 8.95
CA ARG A 588 -37.57 -2.29 10.02
C ARG A 588 -38.98 -2.42 10.58
N GLN A 589 -39.69 -1.30 10.75
CA GLN A 589 -41.06 -1.30 11.25
C GLN A 589 -41.96 -2.07 10.29
N ILE A 590 -41.84 -1.76 9.00
CA ILE A 590 -42.54 -2.45 7.92
C ILE A 590 -42.23 -3.95 7.87
N GLU A 591 -40.96 -4.34 8.00
CA GLU A 591 -40.59 -5.77 8.05
C GLU A 591 -41.24 -6.49 9.24
N ARG A 592 -41.34 -5.83 10.41
CA ARG A 592 -42.03 -6.38 11.59
C ARG A 592 -43.53 -6.47 11.39
N ASP A 593 -44.13 -5.45 10.78
CA ASP A 593 -45.57 -5.42 10.51
C ASP A 593 -45.96 -6.49 9.48
N ALA A 594 -45.11 -6.74 8.48
CA ALA A 594 -45.28 -7.83 7.52
C ALA A 594 -45.12 -9.21 8.18
N ALA A 595 -44.17 -9.37 9.11
CA ALA A 595 -43.95 -10.64 9.82
C ALA A 595 -45.04 -10.95 10.87
N ARG A 596 -45.73 -9.92 11.38
CA ARG A 596 -46.83 -10.06 12.35
C ARG A 596 -48.18 -10.37 11.69
N ARG A 597 -48.31 -10.17 10.38
CA ARG A 597 -49.50 -10.59 9.64
C ARG A 597 -49.43 -12.11 9.44
N PRO A 598 -50.31 -12.93 10.05
CA PRO A 598 -50.40 -14.34 9.70
C PRO A 598 -50.65 -14.44 8.19
N HIS A 599 -49.90 -15.30 7.51
CA HIS A 599 -50.27 -15.68 6.14
C HIS A 599 -51.71 -16.20 6.19
N PRO A 600 -52.64 -15.69 5.36
CA PRO A 600 -53.90 -16.39 5.17
C PRO A 600 -53.54 -17.77 4.63
N ALA A 601 -53.72 -18.79 5.46
CA ALA A 601 -53.75 -20.16 5.01
C ALA A 601 -55.00 -20.29 4.13
N GLY A 602 -54.81 -20.29 2.81
CA GLY A 602 -55.88 -20.50 1.85
C GLY A 602 -55.85 -19.54 0.67
N ALA A 603 -55.14 -19.95 -0.39
CA ALA A 603 -55.56 -19.81 -1.78
C ALA A 603 -55.02 -21.02 -2.55
#